data_AF-M3D1Z8-F1
#
_entry.id   AF-M3D1Z8-F1
#
_cell.length_a   1.000
_cell.length_b   1.000
_cell.length_c   1.000
_cell.angle_alpha   90.00
_cell.angle_beta   90.00
_cell.angle_gamma   90.00
#
_symmetry.space_group_name_H-M   'P 1'
#
loop_
_entity.id
_entity.type
_entity.pdbx_description
1 polymer ?
#
loop_
_entity_poly.entity_id
_entity_poly.type
_entity_poly.pdbx_seq_one_letter_code
_entity_poly.pdbx_strand_id
1 'polypeptide(L)' 'AKYFNAKHTIIEFKIGDIVLLSTKNLRLKVPTKKFVNKFVGLFKVIDIVGKQAYCLALLVGS' A
#
# COMPACT_ATOMS: atom_id res chain seq x y z
N ALA A 1 14.49 0.55 26.89
CA ALA A 1 13.82 0.35 25.58
C ALA A 1 12.34 0.78 25.62
N LYS A 2 12.02 2.06 25.88
CA LYS A 2 10.63 2.52 26.19
C LYS A 2 10.01 3.48 25.17
N TYR A 3 10.68 3.76 24.04
CA TYR A 3 10.30 4.85 23.12
C TYR A 3 9.92 4.42 21.70
N PHE A 4 9.94 3.12 21.39
CA PHE A 4 9.92 2.66 19.99
C PHE A 4 8.58 2.88 19.26
N ASN A 5 7.43 2.94 19.96
CA ASN A 5 6.12 2.85 19.30
C ASN A 5 5.10 3.94 19.68
N ALA A 6 5.50 5.05 20.31
CA ALA A 6 4.54 6.06 20.81
C ALA A 6 3.73 6.78 19.72
N LYS A 7 4.17 6.73 18.45
CA LYS A 7 3.50 7.39 17.31
C LYS A 7 3.08 6.42 16.21
N HIS A 8 3.13 5.11 16.46
CA HIS A 8 2.76 4.12 15.44
C HIS A 8 1.25 3.94 15.43
N THR A 9 0.56 4.67 14.57
CA THR A 9 -0.85 4.40 14.25
C THR A 9 -0.93 3.08 13.48
N ILE A 10 -1.57 2.08 14.08
CA ILE A 10 -1.88 0.82 13.40
C ILE A 10 -3.04 1.12 12.45
N ILE A 11 -2.78 1.11 11.16
CA ILE A 11 -3.81 1.23 10.13
C ILE A 11 -4.15 -0.20 9.70
N GLU A 12 -5.38 -0.61 9.99
CA GLU A 12 -5.90 -1.93 9.63
C GLU A 12 -6.86 -1.77 8.46
N PHE A 13 -6.73 -2.63 7.44
CA PHE A 13 -7.61 -2.67 6.28
C PHE A 13 -8.44 -3.95 6.33
N LYS A 14 -9.69 -3.87 5.87
CA LYS A 14 -10.60 -5.01 5.79
C LYS A 14 -10.69 -5.53 4.38
N ILE A 15 -11.07 -6.80 4.26
CA ILE A 15 -11.39 -7.41 2.96
C ILE A 15 -12.53 -6.60 2.33
N GLY A 16 -12.33 -6.20 1.08
CA GLY A 16 -13.28 -5.37 0.33
C GLY A 16 -12.94 -3.88 0.29
N ASP A 17 -12.06 -3.39 1.17
CA ASP A 17 -11.63 -2.00 1.14
C ASP A 17 -10.87 -1.66 -0.15
N ILE A 18 -11.08 -0.44 -0.63
CA ILE A 18 -10.36 0.12 -1.77
C ILE A 18 -9.20 0.96 -1.23
N VAL A 19 -7.98 0.55 -1.54
CA VAL A 19 -6.74 1.16 -1.06
C VAL A 19 -5.87 1.60 -2.23
N LEU A 20 -5.03 2.62 -1.98
CA LEU A 20 -4.01 3.04 -2.92
C LEU A 20 -2.66 2.40 -2.56
N LEU A 21 -1.92 1.90 -3.56
CA LEU A 21 -0.62 1.29 -3.32
C LEU A 21 0.46 2.37 -3.32
N SER A 22 1.30 2.40 -2.27
CA SER A 22 2.39 3.37 -2.21
C SER A 22 3.51 3.02 -3.20
N THR A 23 4.00 4.01 -3.93
CA THR A 23 5.08 3.87 -4.90
C THR A 23 6.48 3.88 -4.28
N LYS A 24 6.59 4.09 -2.96
CA LYS A 24 7.89 4.18 -2.26
C LYS A 24 8.79 2.96 -2.48
N ASN A 25 8.19 1.76 -2.54
CA ASN A 25 8.91 0.50 -2.72
C ASN A 25 8.75 -0.08 -4.14
N LEU A 26 8.10 0.63 -5.05
CA LEU A 26 7.91 0.19 -6.43
C LEU A 26 9.04 0.74 -7.30
N ARG A 27 9.71 -0.15 -8.03
CA ARG A 27 10.68 0.22 -9.05
C ARG A 27 9.95 0.68 -10.31
N LEU A 28 9.42 1.90 -10.28
CA LEU A 28 8.78 2.51 -11.44
C LEU A 28 9.83 3.00 -12.44
N LYS A 29 9.66 2.64 -13.72
CA LYS A 29 10.45 3.19 -14.83
C LYS A 29 9.96 4.61 -15.12
N VAL A 30 10.33 5.55 -14.27
CA VAL A 30 10.00 6.97 -14.41
C VAL A 30 11.26 7.78 -14.73
N PRO A 31 11.16 8.80 -15.59
CA PRO A 31 12.33 9.61 -16.00
C PRO A 31 12.91 10.42 -14.83
N THR A 32 12.08 10.88 -13.88
CA THR A 32 12.54 11.69 -12.74
C THR A 32 11.78 11.32 -11.46
N LYS A 33 12.51 10.95 -10.39
CA LYS A 33 11.93 10.55 -9.09
C LYS A 33 11.08 11.64 -8.41
N LYS A 34 11.30 12.91 -8.75
CA LYS A 34 10.67 14.08 -8.11
C LYS A 34 9.19 14.28 -8.50
N PHE A 35 8.76 13.74 -9.64
CA PHE A 35 7.38 13.86 -10.15
C PHE A 35 6.58 12.56 -10.04
N VAL A 36 7.04 11.60 -9.23
CA VAL A 36 6.33 10.33 -9.07
C VAL A 36 5.19 10.51 -8.08
N ASN A 37 3.98 10.14 -8.47
CA ASN A 37 2.83 10.10 -7.57
C ASN A 37 3.16 9.18 -6.38
N LYS A 38 2.90 9.65 -5.16
CA LYS A 38 3.19 8.91 -3.91
C LYS A 38 2.40 7.61 -3.79
N PHE A 39 1.25 7.55 -4.47
CA PHE A 39 0.36 6.40 -4.51
C PHE A 39 -0.13 6.17 -5.94
N VAL A 40 -0.40 4.90 -6.27
CA VAL A 40 -0.89 4.46 -7.57
C VAL A 40 -2.02 3.47 -7.40
N GLY A 41 -2.94 3.48 -8.37
CA GLY A 41 -3.98 2.48 -8.55
C GLY A 41 -5.02 2.42 -7.43
N LEU A 42 -6.24 2.05 -7.79
CA LEU A 42 -7.27 1.65 -6.83
C LEU A 42 -7.24 0.13 -6.76
N PHE A 43 -6.81 -0.41 -5.63
CA PHE A 43 -6.70 -1.84 -5.41
C PHE A 43 -7.71 -2.28 -4.36
N LYS A 44 -8.39 -3.39 -4.62
CA LYS A 44 -9.32 -3.99 -3.64
C LYS A 44 -8.57 -5.00 -2.79
N VAL A 45 -8.69 -4.91 -1.47
CA VAL A 45 -8.14 -5.93 -0.57
C VAL A 45 -8.96 -7.21 -0.72
N ILE A 46 -8.31 -8.31 -1.11
CA ILE A 46 -8.97 -9.62 -1.27
C ILE A 46 -8.75 -10.54 -0.09
N ASP A 47 -7.61 -10.42 0.59
CA ASP A 47 -7.26 -11.29 1.69
C ASP A 47 -6.25 -10.63 2.64
N ILE A 48 -6.24 -11.07 3.89
CA ILE A 48 -5.35 -10.58 4.95
C ILE A 48 -4.37 -11.69 5.30
N VAL A 49 -3.13 -11.57 4.80
CA VAL A 49 -2.07 -12.56 5.04
C VAL A 49 -1.47 -12.42 6.43
N GLY A 50 -1.47 -11.21 6.98
CA GLY A 50 -1.02 -10.95 8.35
C GLY A 50 -1.26 -9.50 8.77
N LYS A 51 -0.76 -9.14 9.96
CA LYS A 51 -1.05 -7.84 10.60
C LYS A 51 -0.73 -6.60 9.73
N GLN A 52 0.23 -6.72 8.81
CA GLN A 52 0.63 -5.64 7.88
C GLN A 52 0.78 -6.13 6.43
N ALA A 53 0.28 -7.33 6.12
CA ALA A 53 0.44 -7.96 4.81
C ALA A 53 -0.95 -8.28 4.24
N TYR A 54 -1.26 -7.67 3.10
CA TYR A 54 -2.56 -7.75 2.46
C TYR A 54 -2.41 -8.19 1.01
N CYS A 55 -3.25 -9.10 0.56
CA CYS A 55 -3.37 -9.45 -0.84
C CYS A 55 -4.31 -8.45 -1.53
N LEU A 56 -3.87 -7.94 -2.67
CA LEU A 56 -4.60 -6.94 -3.45
C LEU A 56 -5.04 -7.54 -4.78
N ALA A 57 -6.30 -7.31 -5.16
CA ALA A 57 -6.76 -7.60 -6.52
C ALA A 57 -6.13 -6.59 -7.47
N LEU A 58 -5.32 -7.09 -8.40
CA LEU A 58 -4.92 -6.33 -9.57
C LEU A 58 -6.10 -6.33 -10.54
N LEU A 59 -6.77 -5.19 -10.68
CA LEU A 59 -7.60 -4.95 -11.85
C LEU A 59 -6.66 -4.73 -13.04
N VAL A 60 -6.11 -5.83 -13.57
CA VAL A 60 -5.51 -5.83 -14.89
C VAL A 60 -6.68 -5.65 -15.85
N GLY A 61 -6.82 -4.45 -16.39
CA GLY A 61 -7.73 -4.19 -17.48
C GLY A 61 -7.36 -5.08 -18.68
N SER A 62 -8.41 -5.67 -19.23
CA SER A 62 -8.56 -6.35 -20.52
C SER A 62 -7.66 -5.86 -21.65
#